data_AF-A0A6A8MTJ7-F1
#
_entry.id   AF-A0A6A8MTJ7-F1
#
_cell.length_a   1.000
_cell.length_b   1.000
_cell.length_c   1.000
_cell.angle_alpha   90.00
_cell.angle_beta   90.00
_cell.angle_gamma   90.00
#
_symmetry.space_group_name_H-M   'P 1'
#
loop_
_entity.id
_entity.type
_entity.pdbx_description
1 polymer ?
#
loop_
_entity_poly.entity_id
_entity_poly.type
_entity_poly.pdbx_seq_one_letter_code
_entity_poly.pdbx_strand_id
1 'polypeptide(L)'
;MVDNQKPVQPEIVDSDSANHGAEATSAALMASGDTSLEEHVSRPTKLIRIASMVRTMLDEVRRAPLDDAGRRRLREIHERSIHELESVLSPDLQRELSEVILPITSDTPTESELRLAQAQLVGWLEGLFHGIQATLFTQQQNASSQLQEMRNHHELEAAAEGHGLDSPPSGYL
;
A
#
# COMPACT_ATOMS: atom_id res chain seq x y z
N MET A 1 52.58 -8.49 -25.47
CA MET A 1 51.26 -7.88 -25.24
C MET A 1 50.23 -8.63 -26.06
N VAL A 2 49.46 -9.53 -25.44
CA VAL A 2 48.11 -9.91 -25.90
C VAL A 2 47.35 -10.29 -24.63
N ASP A 3 46.47 -9.39 -24.19
CA ASP A 3 45.65 -9.53 -22.99
C ASP A 3 44.41 -10.39 -23.30
N ASN A 4 44.13 -11.38 -22.46
CA ASN A 4 43.07 -12.36 -22.66
C ASN A 4 41.74 -11.82 -22.12
N GLN A 5 40.98 -11.11 -22.95
CA GLN A 5 39.62 -10.69 -22.61
C GLN A 5 38.64 -11.87 -22.75
N LYS A 6 38.22 -12.39 -21.59
CA LYS A 6 37.05 -13.27 -21.46
C LYS A 6 35.78 -12.48 -21.86
N PRO A 7 34.85 -13.06 -22.63
CA PRO A 7 33.61 -12.36 -23.01
C PRO A 7 32.73 -12.14 -21.77
N VAL A 8 32.41 -10.88 -21.50
CA VAL A 8 31.43 -10.47 -20.48
C VAL A 8 30.03 -10.84 -21.00
N GLN A 9 29.38 -11.79 -20.34
CA GLN A 9 27.98 -12.10 -20.58
C GLN A 9 27.10 -11.04 -19.89
N PRO A 10 26.10 -10.47 -20.56
CA PRO A 10 25.18 -9.54 -19.91
C PRO A 10 24.34 -10.28 -18.87
N GLU A 11 24.35 -9.78 -17.64
CA GLU A 11 23.45 -10.18 -16.57
C GLU A 11 22.02 -9.80 -16.98
N ILE A 12 21.18 -10.81 -17.21
CA ILE A 12 19.78 -10.62 -17.57
C ILE A 12 19.08 -10.18 -16.28
N VAL A 13 18.81 -8.88 -16.16
CA VAL A 13 18.01 -8.36 -15.05
C VAL A 13 16.60 -8.91 -15.20
N ASP A 14 16.23 -9.78 -14.28
CA ASP A 14 14.98 -10.53 -14.28
C ASP A 14 13.79 -9.54 -14.22
N SER A 15 13.21 -9.25 -15.38
CA SER A 15 12.08 -8.33 -15.53
C SER A 15 10.79 -8.88 -14.90
N ASP A 16 10.82 -10.13 -14.45
CA ASP A 16 9.69 -10.81 -13.81
C ASP A 16 9.42 -10.29 -12.39
N SER A 17 10.45 -9.77 -11.71
CA SER A 17 10.31 -9.23 -10.33
C SER A 17 9.43 -7.97 -10.26
N ALA A 18 9.40 -7.14 -11.32
CA ALA A 18 8.56 -5.95 -11.38
C ALA A 18 7.07 -6.29 -11.59
N ASN A 19 6.78 -7.38 -12.32
CA ASN A 19 5.42 -7.82 -12.61
C ASN A 19 4.76 -8.45 -11.38
N HIS A 20 5.52 -9.23 -10.60
CA HIS A 20 5.05 -9.85 -9.36
C HIS A 20 4.58 -8.82 -8.31
N GLY A 21 5.17 -7.62 -8.29
CA GLY A 21 4.75 -6.55 -7.38
C GLY A 21 3.34 -6.03 -7.66
N ALA A 22 2.93 -5.93 -8.94
CA ALA A 22 1.62 -5.39 -9.32
C ALA A 22 0.46 -6.34 -9.04
N GLU A 23 0.65 -7.63 -9.30
CA GLU A 23 -0.32 -8.66 -8.97
C GLU A 23 -0.40 -8.87 -7.45
N ALA A 24 0.74 -8.85 -6.74
CA ALA A 24 0.77 -8.96 -5.29
C ALA A 24 0.12 -7.78 -4.59
N THR A 25 0.36 -6.53 -5.03
CA THR A 25 -0.32 -5.35 -4.47
C THR A 25 -1.84 -5.46 -4.70
N SER A 26 -2.27 -5.77 -5.93
CA SER A 26 -3.69 -5.87 -6.26
C SER A 26 -4.40 -6.99 -5.48
N ALA A 27 -3.76 -8.16 -5.35
CA ALA A 27 -4.29 -9.29 -4.60
C ALA A 27 -4.35 -9.02 -3.08
N ALA A 28 -3.31 -8.39 -2.51
CA ALA A 28 -3.27 -8.03 -1.10
C ALA A 28 -4.32 -6.98 -0.72
N LEU A 29 -4.60 -6.01 -1.60
CA LEU A 29 -5.67 -5.02 -1.39
C LEU A 29 -7.06 -5.66 -1.42
N MET A 30 -7.29 -6.64 -2.30
CA MET A 30 -8.59 -7.35 -2.34
C MET A 30 -8.78 -8.26 -1.12
N ALA A 31 -7.70 -8.73 -0.49
CA ALA A 31 -7.75 -9.57 0.71
C ALA A 31 -7.85 -8.75 2.03
N SER A 32 -7.45 -7.48 2.02
CA SER A 32 -7.39 -6.62 3.21
C SER A 32 -8.68 -5.79 3.34
N GLY A 33 -9.68 -6.35 4.02
CA GLY A 33 -10.83 -5.65 4.65
C GLY A 33 -11.34 -4.37 3.97
N ASP A 34 -12.36 -4.53 3.11
CA ASP A 34 -13.11 -3.49 2.41
C ASP A 34 -13.48 -2.28 3.30
N THR A 35 -13.80 -2.54 4.57
CA THR A 35 -14.35 -1.54 5.52
C THR A 35 -13.41 -0.42 5.94
N SER A 36 -12.09 -0.65 6.07
CA SER A 36 -11.16 0.44 6.47
C SER A 36 -10.81 1.35 5.30
N LEU A 37 -10.80 0.78 4.10
CA LEU A 37 -10.61 1.53 2.87
C LEU A 37 -11.82 2.40 2.57
N GLU A 38 -13.04 1.95 2.88
CA GLU A 38 -14.29 2.71 2.73
C GLU A 38 -14.33 4.01 3.55
N GLU A 39 -13.67 4.08 4.72
CA GLU A 39 -13.60 5.32 5.53
C GLU A 39 -12.81 6.43 4.83
N HIS A 40 -11.79 6.04 4.08
CA HIS A 40 -10.85 6.96 3.41
C HIS A 40 -11.17 7.16 1.93
N VAL A 41 -11.87 6.19 1.32
CA VAL A 41 -12.06 6.09 -0.12
C VAL A 41 -13.49 5.65 -0.42
N SER A 42 -14.25 6.54 -1.07
CA SER A 42 -15.65 6.28 -1.42
C SER A 42 -15.85 5.18 -2.47
N ARG A 43 -14.84 4.97 -3.34
CA ARG A 43 -14.89 4.00 -4.44
C ARG A 43 -13.57 3.22 -4.57
N PRO A 44 -13.31 2.26 -3.67
CA PRO A 44 -12.05 1.50 -3.62
C PRO A 44 -11.61 0.93 -4.97
N THR A 45 -12.51 0.26 -5.69
CA THR A 45 -12.21 -0.35 -6.99
C THR A 45 -11.77 0.68 -8.04
N LYS A 46 -12.34 1.89 -8.01
CA LYS A 46 -11.96 2.95 -8.96
C LYS A 46 -10.54 3.44 -8.67
N LEU A 47 -10.21 3.63 -7.41
CA LEU A 47 -8.87 4.04 -6.99
C LEU A 47 -7.81 3.01 -7.42
N ILE A 48 -8.05 1.72 -7.19
CA ILE A 48 -7.14 0.63 -7.60
C ILE A 48 -6.91 0.63 -9.11
N ARG A 49 -7.97 0.82 -9.91
CA ARG A 49 -7.85 0.91 -11.37
C ARG A 49 -7.00 2.09 -11.82
N ILE A 50 -7.16 3.26 -11.19
CA ILE A 50 -6.34 4.44 -11.50
C ILE A 50 -4.88 4.17 -11.11
N ALA A 51 -4.63 3.62 -9.92
CA ALA A 51 -3.29 3.29 -9.45
C ALA A 51 -2.56 2.33 -10.41
N SER A 52 -3.25 1.27 -10.84
CA SER A 52 -2.70 0.32 -11.83
C SER A 52 -2.41 0.99 -13.17
N MET A 53 -3.32 1.81 -13.68
CA MET A 53 -3.12 2.56 -14.93
C MET A 53 -1.89 3.47 -14.84
N VAL A 54 -1.76 4.26 -13.77
CA VAL A 54 -0.62 5.17 -13.54
C VAL A 54 0.70 4.39 -13.49
N ARG A 55 0.74 3.25 -12.77
CA ARG A 55 1.93 2.38 -12.72
C ARG A 55 2.30 1.84 -14.11
N THR A 56 1.33 1.33 -14.88
CA THR A 56 1.59 0.85 -16.24
C THR A 56 2.12 1.97 -17.15
N MET A 57 1.59 3.20 -17.02
CA MET A 57 2.08 4.35 -17.79
C MET A 57 3.52 4.73 -17.41
N LEU A 58 3.87 4.69 -16.12
CA LEU A 58 5.23 4.90 -15.65
C LEU A 58 6.19 3.86 -16.24
N ASP A 59 5.78 2.59 -16.25
CA ASP A 59 6.59 1.50 -16.80
C ASP A 59 6.78 1.64 -18.31
N GLU A 60 5.77 2.09 -19.04
CA GLU A 60 5.87 2.35 -20.48
C GLU A 60 6.90 3.44 -20.80
N VAL A 61 6.87 4.55 -20.06
CA VAL A 61 7.85 5.66 -20.25
C VAL A 61 9.27 5.22 -19.90
N ARG A 62 9.43 4.20 -19.06
CA ARG A 62 10.75 3.63 -18.75
C ARG A 62 11.27 2.70 -19.84
N ARG A 63 10.37 2.08 -20.62
CA ARG A 63 10.71 1.07 -21.64
C ARG A 63 11.03 1.69 -23.00
N ALA A 64 10.32 2.73 -23.40
CA ALA A 64 10.47 3.33 -24.72
C ALA A 64 10.45 4.87 -24.67
N PRO A 65 11.24 5.54 -25.51
CA PRO A 65 11.18 7.00 -25.63
C PRO A 65 9.85 7.45 -26.23
N LEU A 66 9.37 8.61 -25.79
CA LEU A 66 8.12 9.23 -26.21
C LEU A 66 8.40 10.43 -27.11
N ASP A 67 7.64 10.52 -28.20
CA ASP A 67 7.60 11.72 -29.02
C ASP A 67 6.81 12.85 -28.33
N ASP A 68 6.86 14.06 -28.92
CA ASP A 68 6.21 15.24 -28.34
C ASP A 68 4.70 15.06 -28.15
N ALA A 69 4.05 14.36 -29.08
CA ALA A 69 2.63 14.05 -29.00
C ALA A 69 2.31 13.11 -27.83
N GLY A 70 3.11 12.05 -27.66
CA GLY A 70 3.02 11.11 -26.54
C GLY A 70 3.24 11.79 -25.20
N ARG A 71 4.23 12.68 -25.10
CA ARG A 71 4.50 13.45 -23.86
C ARG A 71 3.36 14.39 -23.48
N ARG A 72 2.78 15.12 -24.46
CA ARG A 72 1.58 15.93 -24.25
C ARG A 72 0.39 15.10 -23.77
N ARG A 73 0.17 13.95 -24.41
CA ARG A 73 -0.92 13.04 -24.04
C ARG A 73 -0.74 12.48 -22.63
N LEU A 74 0.48 12.13 -22.24
CA LEU A 74 0.76 11.61 -20.92
C LEU A 74 0.58 12.65 -19.82
N ARG A 75 0.93 13.92 -20.07
CA ARG A 75 0.60 15.04 -19.17
C ARG A 75 -0.91 15.13 -18.93
N GLU A 76 -1.71 15.11 -19.99
CA GLU A 76 -3.18 15.15 -19.86
C GLU A 76 -3.72 13.95 -19.07
N ILE A 77 -3.17 12.75 -19.29
CA ILE A 77 -3.55 11.54 -18.53
C ILE A 77 -3.20 11.70 -17.06
N HIS A 78 -2.02 12.24 -16.74
CA HIS A 78 -1.58 12.50 -15.37
C HIS A 78 -2.55 13.45 -14.65
N GLU A 79 -2.85 14.59 -15.27
CA GLU A 79 -3.78 15.59 -14.71
C GLU A 79 -5.17 15.01 -14.49
N ARG A 80 -5.70 14.26 -15.46
CA ARG A 80 -7.00 13.59 -15.31
C ARG A 80 -6.96 12.54 -14.21
N SER A 81 -5.86 11.81 -14.05
CA SER A 81 -5.71 10.80 -13.01
C SER A 81 -5.78 11.43 -11.62
N ILE A 82 -5.16 12.60 -11.42
CA ILE A 82 -5.24 13.36 -10.16
C ILE A 82 -6.70 13.76 -9.87
N HIS A 83 -7.39 14.38 -10.83
CA HIS A 83 -8.80 14.78 -10.65
C HIS A 83 -9.71 13.57 -10.35
N GLU A 84 -9.47 12.45 -11.02
CA GLU A 84 -10.23 11.21 -10.77
C GLU A 84 -9.93 10.63 -9.37
N LEU A 85 -8.72 10.77 -8.86
CA LEU A 85 -8.35 10.40 -7.49
C LEU A 85 -9.02 11.32 -6.48
N GLU A 86 -8.97 12.63 -6.66
CA GLU A 86 -9.65 13.60 -5.80
C GLU A 86 -11.15 13.29 -5.68
N SER A 87 -11.78 12.85 -6.77
CA SER A 87 -13.22 12.48 -6.78
C SER A 87 -13.57 11.27 -5.91
N VAL A 88 -12.58 10.46 -5.49
CA VAL A 88 -12.81 9.23 -4.71
C VAL A 88 -12.24 9.29 -3.30
N LEU A 89 -11.27 10.16 -3.04
CA LEU A 89 -10.61 10.33 -1.75
C LEU A 89 -11.46 11.14 -0.77
N SER A 90 -11.26 10.92 0.53
CA SER A 90 -11.81 11.77 1.59
C SER A 90 -11.23 13.19 1.52
N PRO A 91 -11.90 14.22 2.09
CA PRO A 91 -11.41 15.59 2.08
C PRO A 91 -10.01 15.77 2.69
N ASP A 92 -9.64 14.94 3.66
CA ASP A 92 -8.33 14.98 4.30
C ASP A 92 -7.24 14.50 3.33
N LEU A 93 -7.47 13.34 2.69
CA LEU A 93 -6.55 12.81 1.69
C LEU A 93 -6.47 13.66 0.42
N GLN A 94 -7.56 14.33 0.04
CA GLN A 94 -7.51 15.32 -1.05
C GLN A 94 -6.55 16.46 -0.72
N ARG A 95 -6.60 17.00 0.51
CA ARG A 95 -5.69 18.06 0.96
C ARG A 95 -4.25 17.56 0.96
N GLU A 96 -3.98 16.41 1.55
CA GLU A 96 -2.64 15.80 1.56
C GLU A 96 -2.09 15.58 0.14
N LEU A 97 -2.91 15.06 -0.77
CA LEU A 97 -2.53 14.87 -2.17
C LEU A 97 -2.15 16.21 -2.81
N SER A 98 -2.96 17.26 -2.60
CA SER A 98 -2.72 18.59 -3.17
C SER A 98 -1.48 19.29 -2.61
N GLU A 99 -1.06 18.98 -1.38
CA GLU A 99 0.15 19.54 -0.76
C GLU A 99 1.43 18.86 -1.26
N VAL A 100 1.36 17.57 -1.58
CA VAL A 100 2.53 16.78 -1.98
C VAL A 100 2.74 16.78 -3.49
N ILE A 101 1.67 16.73 -4.28
CA ILE A 101 1.75 16.61 -5.74
C ILE A 101 2.15 17.95 -6.37
N LEU A 102 3.21 17.91 -7.17
CA LEU A 102 3.70 19.07 -7.91
C LEU A 102 3.08 19.10 -9.31
N PRO A 103 2.35 20.17 -9.69
CA PRO A 103 1.72 20.25 -11.00
C PRO A 103 2.76 20.40 -12.12
N ILE A 104 2.54 19.72 -13.24
CA ILE A 104 3.33 19.88 -14.46
C ILE A 104 2.90 21.17 -15.15
N THR A 105 3.79 22.16 -15.25
CA THR A 105 3.47 23.49 -15.80
C THR A 105 3.82 23.65 -17.28
N SER A 106 4.70 22.80 -17.82
CA SER A 106 5.08 22.82 -19.23
C SER A 106 4.01 22.16 -20.08
N ASP A 107 3.62 22.79 -21.18
CA ASP A 107 2.70 22.20 -22.17
C ASP A 107 3.28 20.93 -22.80
N THR A 108 4.60 20.89 -23.01
CA THR A 108 5.32 19.73 -23.54
C THR A 108 6.44 19.37 -22.56
N PRO A 109 6.13 18.65 -21.48
CA PRO A 109 7.12 18.28 -20.47
C PRO A 109 8.14 17.29 -21.06
N THR A 110 9.30 17.27 -20.43
CA THR A 110 10.36 16.29 -20.71
C THR A 110 9.95 14.90 -20.20
N GLU A 111 10.54 13.85 -20.76
CA GLU A 111 10.32 12.47 -20.26
C GLU A 111 10.72 12.30 -18.80
N SER A 112 11.74 13.04 -18.36
CA SER A 112 12.21 13.00 -16.97
C SER A 112 11.19 13.61 -16.02
N GLU A 113 10.58 14.75 -16.38
CA GLU A 113 9.49 15.35 -15.61
C GLU A 113 8.28 14.41 -15.53
N LEU A 114 7.89 13.80 -16.65
CA LEU A 114 6.78 12.84 -16.69
C LEU A 114 7.06 11.61 -15.81
N ARG A 115 8.27 11.03 -15.87
CA ARG A 115 8.65 9.91 -15.00
C ARG A 115 8.63 10.29 -13.53
N LEU A 116 9.13 11.46 -13.18
CA LEU A 116 9.15 11.92 -11.79
C LEU A 116 7.72 12.13 -11.26
N ALA A 117 6.87 12.81 -12.02
CA ALA A 117 5.48 13.06 -11.64
C ALA A 117 4.66 11.76 -11.50
N GLN A 118 4.81 10.82 -12.43
CA GLN A 118 4.15 9.52 -12.34
C GLN A 118 4.69 8.69 -11.16
N ALA A 119 6.01 8.67 -10.95
CA ALA A 119 6.61 7.96 -9.81
C ALA A 119 6.18 8.54 -8.46
N GLN A 120 6.03 9.87 -8.36
CA GLN A 120 5.49 10.53 -7.17
C GLN A 120 4.07 10.04 -6.88
N LEU A 121 3.21 10.01 -7.90
CA LEU A 121 1.82 9.57 -7.74
C LEU A 121 1.72 8.09 -7.35
N VAL A 122 2.51 7.21 -7.99
CA VAL A 122 2.57 5.78 -7.63
C VAL A 122 3.05 5.61 -6.19
N GLY A 123 4.13 6.28 -5.80
CA GLY A 123 4.67 6.17 -4.44
C GLY A 123 3.72 6.67 -3.37
N TRP A 124 3.00 7.76 -3.63
CA TRP A 124 1.97 8.26 -2.71
C TRP A 124 0.81 7.27 -2.55
N LEU A 125 0.32 6.69 -3.66
CA LEU A 125 -0.74 5.68 -3.64
C LEU A 125 -0.30 4.41 -2.89
N GLU A 126 0.93 3.97 -3.10
CA GLU A 126 1.51 2.85 -2.36
C GLU A 126 1.59 3.18 -0.86
N GLY A 127 2.02 4.38 -0.48
CA GLY A 127 2.05 4.83 0.92
C GLY A 127 0.66 4.83 1.56
N LEU A 128 -0.35 5.30 0.84
CA LEU A 128 -1.75 5.28 1.29
C LEU A 128 -2.21 3.86 1.60
N PHE A 129 -1.99 2.92 0.68
CA PHE A 129 -2.42 1.54 0.87
C PHE A 129 -1.70 0.86 2.04
N HIS A 130 -0.38 1.04 2.16
CA HIS A 130 0.37 0.50 3.28
C HIS A 130 -0.07 1.12 4.61
N GLY A 131 -0.38 2.42 4.66
CA GLY A 131 -0.87 3.11 5.85
C GLY A 131 -2.21 2.53 6.34
N ILE A 132 -3.16 2.32 5.42
CA ILE A 132 -4.46 1.72 5.74
C ILE A 132 -4.30 0.28 6.24
N GLN A 133 -3.43 -0.51 5.60
CA GLN A 133 -3.12 -1.88 6.02
C GLN A 133 -2.44 -1.94 7.40
N ALA A 134 -1.51 -1.02 7.69
CA ALA A 134 -0.83 -0.94 8.97
C ALA A 134 -1.81 -0.67 10.12
N THR A 135 -2.73 0.28 9.93
CA THR A 135 -3.79 0.59 10.90
C THR A 135 -4.70 -0.63 11.15
N LEU A 136 -5.10 -1.34 10.09
CA LEU A 136 -5.90 -2.57 10.22
C LEU A 136 -5.18 -3.66 11.02
N PHE A 137 -3.89 -3.87 10.76
CA PHE A 137 -3.10 -4.87 11.47
C PHE A 137 -3.01 -4.55 12.97
N THR A 138 -2.78 -3.28 13.33
CA THR A 138 -2.76 -2.83 14.73
C THR A 138 -4.11 -3.04 15.42
N GLN A 139 -5.23 -2.76 14.75
CA GLN A 139 -6.57 -3.00 15.30
C GLN A 139 -6.81 -4.49 15.57
N GLN A 140 -6.45 -5.36 14.62
CA GLN A 140 -6.60 -6.81 14.78
C GLN A 140 -5.71 -7.38 15.91
N GLN A 141 -4.48 -6.89 16.05
CA GLN A 141 -3.57 -7.31 17.12
C GLN A 141 -4.11 -6.94 18.51
N ASN A 142 -4.60 -5.70 18.67
CA ASN A 142 -5.15 -5.22 19.94
C ASN A 142 -6.45 -5.95 20.30
N ALA A 143 -7.32 -6.23 19.32
CA ALA A 143 -8.53 -7.01 19.56
C ALA A 143 -8.19 -8.45 20.00
N SER A 144 -7.18 -9.05 19.38
CA SER A 144 -6.73 -10.41 19.72
C SER A 144 -6.10 -10.47 21.12
N SER A 145 -5.30 -9.47 21.52
CA SER A 145 -4.72 -9.41 22.85
C SER A 145 -5.76 -9.20 23.94
N GLN A 146 -6.77 -8.34 23.71
CA GLN A 146 -7.88 -8.14 24.64
C GLN A 146 -8.68 -9.44 24.89
N LEU A 147 -8.94 -10.22 23.85
CA LEU A 147 -9.62 -11.52 23.98
C LEU A 147 -8.78 -12.51 24.80
N GLN A 148 -7.46 -12.52 24.60
CA GLN A 148 -6.56 -13.39 25.35
C GLN A 148 -6.47 -12.98 26.83
N GLU A 149 -6.42 -11.68 27.13
CA GLU A 149 -6.46 -11.17 28.50
C GLU A 149 -7.75 -11.55 29.23
N MET A 150 -8.90 -11.44 28.56
CA MET A 150 -10.19 -11.87 29.15
C MET A 150 -10.24 -13.38 29.43
N ARG A 151 -9.70 -14.21 28.51
CA ARG A 151 -9.58 -15.66 28.74
C ARG A 151 -8.69 -15.97 29.94
N ASN A 152 -7.52 -15.34 30.01
CA ASN A 152 -6.58 -15.55 31.12
C ASN A 152 -7.20 -15.08 32.45
N HIS A 153 -7.95 -13.98 32.47
CA HIS A 153 -8.62 -13.50 33.69
C HIS A 153 -9.70 -14.47 34.16
N HIS A 154 -10.53 -14.97 33.23
CA HIS A 154 -11.56 -15.96 33.54
C HIS A 154 -10.98 -17.30 34.00
N GLU A 155 -9.84 -17.75 33.44
CA GLU A 155 -9.14 -18.95 33.90
C GLU A 155 -8.54 -18.77 35.31
N LEU A 156 -7.99 -17.59 35.63
CA LEU A 156 -7.48 -17.28 36.97
C LEU A 156 -8.60 -17.21 38.01
N GLU A 157 -9.77 -16.65 37.67
CA GLU A 157 -10.94 -16.59 38.55
C GLU A 157 -11.55 -17.98 38.79
N ALA A 158 -11.69 -18.79 37.73
CA ALA A 158 -12.14 -20.18 37.85
C ALA A 158 -11.17 -21.06 38.69
N ALA A 159 -9.86 -20.80 38.61
CA ALA A 159 -8.87 -21.49 39.44
C ALA A 159 -8.93 -21.06 40.92
N ALA A 160 -9.31 -19.81 41.21
CA ALA A 160 -9.46 -19.30 42.57
C ALA A 160 -10.71 -19.86 43.28
N GLU A 161 -11.83 -20.03 42.55
CA GLU A 161 -13.05 -20.63 43.11
C GLU A 161 -12.92 -22.15 43.35
N GLY A 162 -12.03 -22.84 42.64
CA GLY A 162 -11.76 -24.26 42.80
C GLY A 162 -10.94 -24.67 44.04
N HIS A 163 -10.40 -23.72 44.81
CA HIS A 163 -9.50 -23.98 45.96
C HIS A 163 -10.10 -23.60 47.33
N GLY A 164 -11.42 -23.45 47.44
CA GLY A 164 -12.13 -22.98 48.63
C GLY A 164 -12.67 -24.04 49.61
N LEU A 165 -12.45 -25.34 49.41
CA LEU A 165 -13.03 -26.41 50.26
C LEU A 165 -12.01 -27.50 50.60
N ASP A 166 -11.00 -27.16 51.37
CA ASP A 166 -10.29 -28.15 52.21
C ASP A 166 -9.80 -27.46 53.49
N SER A 167 -10.73 -27.20 54.41
CA SER A 167 -10.39 -26.89 55.81
C SER A 167 -9.92 -28.18 56.49
N PRO A 168 -8.70 -28.26 57.05
CA PRO A 168 -8.31 -29.41 57.85
C PRO A 168 -9.15 -29.44 59.14
N PRO A 169 -9.67 -30.61 59.58
CA PRO A 169 -10.48 -30.68 60.80
C PRO A 169 -9.61 -30.33 62.02
N SER A 170 -9.95 -29.20 62.65
CA SER A 170 -9.38 -28.78 63.92
C SER A 170 -9.94 -29.67 65.03
N GLY A 171 -9.20 -30.72 65.39
CA GLY A 171 -9.49 -31.57 66.54
C GLY A 171 -8.95 -30.94 67.83
N TYR A 172 -9.82 -30.26 68.57
CA TYR A 172 -9.62 -30.00 70.00
C TYR A 172 -10.53 -30.91 70.81
N LEU A 173 -9.91 -31.48 71.86
CA LEU A 173 -10.44 -32.31 72.96
C LEU A 173 -10.47 -33.82 72.72
#